data_AF-A0A0M0JP83-F1
#
_entry.id   AF-A0A0M0JP83-F1
#
_cell.length_a   1.000
_cell.length_b   1.000
_cell.length_c   1.000
_cell.angle_alpha   90.00
_cell.angle_beta   90.00
_cell.angle_gamma   90.00
#
_symmetry.space_group_name_H-M   'P 1'
#
loop_
_entity.id
_entity.type
_entity.pdbx_description
1 polymer ?
#
loop_
_entity_poly.entity_id
_entity_poly.type
_entity_poly.pdbx_seq_one_letter_code
_entity_poly.pdbx_strand_id
1 'polypeptide(L)'
;MVTLAEEERGRAAAPDVFFGVYSDAVGVSGVFNDLRLVEAATADGSVFSTSRSFVTHEEAARFIRSATIARATVPLVEPAEKGSLVKRAHLAEKLSDARLAMIDRCIAGLCGVAHDETSTACLGGCGRCLHVDTCAQMGRGFAALGNFRCVTCRLSELVVPGATAAPSREIETVVKRTMVLELNQGKETTAAGYADYTQLEERYALGMGKVLDGAALQLPRHNAESFKNFLTWMAIDADRARSVESVMRTAGAMMVKLGLPDVTKDGSVKAHAKDLLDGLSEEHEPATTATPTMLKWCVETGIGERFAHPGGFVAARERVQFLCEGVGGCRIGEVCGGGESHGILANNLRFIEDPMGTDELTRSVVEFKLEHSKTGFSRYLNMAAVTATSGLRVADAVMAYCRAAEFKMVTTVQAGVRVITPDFWVVRVSLLGLDERGLIKLMNVLRKDKSPSVAKHLDVTKVEAQRRYGATGNESQAKKYVNIASGDSTDKSLDELAARLTKLGYTAQKLPGPLLLATTGGNRQVPKLMPYSTSTASAPTKEILTSAWQAGCVGGASQDVDLDLEPGTQPKWSTHSLRRLGDTVARRYRHVTGVTSDQIDIYFGWQEKILLLAMQVHYATMSIRERMNSAKITGMM
;
A
#
# COMPACT_ATOMS: atom_id res chain seq x y z
N MET A 1 -72.18 27.06 -21.60
CA MET A 1 -71.30 28.21 -21.85
C MET A 1 -70.36 28.33 -20.66
N VAL A 2 -69.20 27.67 -20.78
CA VAL A 2 -68.10 27.71 -19.81
C VAL A 2 -67.00 28.47 -20.54
N THR A 3 -66.64 29.66 -20.07
CA THR A 3 -65.67 30.52 -20.75
C THR A 3 -64.25 30.16 -20.36
N LEU A 4 -63.52 29.65 -21.35
CA LEU A 4 -62.08 29.48 -21.46
C LEU A 4 -61.32 30.82 -21.35
N ALA A 5 -61.37 31.51 -20.20
CA ALA A 5 -60.72 32.82 -20.08
C ALA A 5 -60.22 33.21 -18.68
N GLU A 6 -59.86 32.25 -17.82
CA GLU A 6 -59.18 32.55 -16.54
C GLU A 6 -57.98 31.62 -16.23
N GLU A 7 -57.33 31.06 -17.26
CA GLU A 7 -56.16 30.18 -17.09
C GLU A 7 -54.81 30.84 -17.42
N GLU A 8 -54.75 32.14 -17.74
CA GLU A 8 -53.46 32.83 -17.99
C GLU A 8 -53.40 34.21 -17.32
N ARG A 9 -53.16 34.22 -16.00
CA ARG A 9 -52.53 35.38 -15.33
C ARG A 9 -51.14 34.98 -14.87
N GLY A 10 -50.16 35.43 -15.65
CA GLY A 10 -48.75 35.15 -15.46
C GLY A 10 -48.25 35.41 -14.04
N ARG A 11 -47.73 34.34 -13.42
CA ARG A 11 -46.57 34.48 -12.56
C ARG A 11 -45.37 34.64 -13.50
N ALA A 12 -44.90 35.87 -13.67
CA ALA A 12 -43.55 36.08 -14.16
C ALA A 12 -42.61 35.26 -13.26
N ALA A 13 -41.95 34.24 -13.81
CA ALA A 13 -40.90 33.54 -13.09
C ALA A 13 -39.87 34.59 -12.67
N ALA A 14 -39.57 34.65 -11.37
CA ALA A 14 -38.46 35.48 -10.90
C ALA A 14 -37.21 35.09 -11.70
N PRO A 15 -36.35 36.05 -12.09
CA PRO A 15 -35.12 35.71 -12.80
C PRO A 15 -34.34 34.69 -11.97
N ASP A 16 -33.84 33.63 -12.60
CA ASP A 16 -32.99 32.65 -11.94
C ASP A 16 -31.76 33.38 -11.38
N VAL A 17 -31.72 33.59 -10.07
CA VAL A 17 -30.57 34.17 -9.38
C VAL A 17 -29.61 33.02 -9.08
N PHE A 18 -28.41 33.09 -9.65
CA PHE A 18 -27.35 32.12 -9.41
C PHE A 18 -26.38 32.67 -8.38
N PHE A 19 -26.07 31.90 -7.35
CA PHE A 19 -25.10 32.25 -6.33
C PHE A 19 -23.81 31.46 -6.55
N GLY A 20 -22.74 32.16 -6.90
CA GLY A 20 -21.40 31.57 -6.93
C GLY A 20 -20.86 31.54 -5.50
N VAL A 21 -20.54 30.36 -4.98
CA VAL A 21 -19.98 30.17 -3.64
C VAL A 21 -18.59 29.56 -3.76
N TYR A 22 -17.61 30.24 -3.18
CA TYR A 22 -16.29 29.69 -2.91
C TYR A 22 -16.16 29.40 -1.41
N SER A 23 -15.62 28.24 -1.06
CA SER A 23 -15.27 27.90 0.33
C SER A 23 -14.02 27.05 0.37
N ASP A 24 -13.12 27.30 1.31
CA ASP A 24 -11.97 26.43 1.57
C ASP A 24 -12.37 25.03 2.08
N ALA A 25 -13.62 24.84 2.53
CA ALA A 25 -14.15 23.52 2.84
C ALA A 25 -14.34 22.68 1.56
N VAL A 26 -14.00 21.40 1.67
CA VAL A 26 -14.08 20.46 0.55
C VAL A 26 -15.54 20.14 0.22
N GLY A 27 -15.90 20.14 -1.07
CA GLY A 27 -17.23 19.84 -1.58
C GLY A 27 -18.24 21.00 -1.48
N VAL A 28 -17.87 22.12 -0.88
CA VAL A 28 -18.77 23.24 -0.59
C VAL A 28 -18.84 24.25 -1.74
N SER A 29 -17.71 24.48 -2.44
CA SER A 29 -17.68 25.44 -3.56
C SER A 29 -18.61 24.99 -4.68
N GLY A 30 -19.41 25.89 -5.26
CA GLY A 30 -20.40 25.54 -6.27
C GLY A 30 -21.31 26.69 -6.66
N VAL A 31 -22.14 26.45 -7.67
CA VAL A 31 -23.23 27.36 -8.06
C VAL A 31 -24.52 26.86 -7.42
N PHE A 32 -25.23 27.74 -6.73
CA PHE A 32 -26.47 27.45 -6.02
C PHE A 32 -27.61 28.32 -6.56
N ASN A 33 -28.84 27.82 -6.49
CA ASN A 33 -30.04 28.56 -6.89
C ASN A 33 -30.96 28.89 -5.70
N ASP A 34 -30.55 28.53 -4.48
CA ASP A 34 -31.29 28.77 -3.24
C ASP A 34 -30.37 29.44 -2.21
N LEU A 35 -30.77 30.61 -1.74
CA LEU A 35 -30.04 31.39 -0.73
C LEU A 35 -29.87 30.62 0.58
N ARG A 36 -30.82 29.76 0.97
CA ARG A 36 -30.71 28.94 2.19
C ARG A 36 -29.56 27.94 2.09
N LEU A 37 -29.34 27.38 0.90
CA LEU A 37 -28.21 26.49 0.65
C LEU A 37 -26.88 27.25 0.69
N VAL A 38 -26.87 28.50 0.22
CA VAL A 38 -25.69 29.38 0.34
C VAL A 38 -25.38 29.69 1.80
N GLU A 39 -26.38 30.08 2.59
CA GLU A 39 -26.22 30.34 4.02
C GLU A 39 -25.68 29.12 4.74
N ALA A 40 -26.25 27.94 4.49
CA ALA A 40 -25.76 26.68 5.05
C ALA A 40 -24.32 26.35 4.60
N ALA A 41 -23.99 26.56 3.32
CA ALA A 41 -22.66 26.34 2.77
C ALA A 41 -21.60 27.27 3.36
N THR A 42 -22.00 28.49 3.76
CA THR A 42 -21.10 29.51 4.33
C THR A 42 -21.20 29.65 5.85
N ALA A 43 -21.96 28.78 6.52
CA ALA A 43 -22.23 28.88 7.96
C ALA A 43 -21.01 28.56 8.84
N ASP A 44 -20.07 27.76 8.33
CA ASP A 44 -18.86 27.39 9.07
C ASP A 44 -17.84 28.54 9.06
N GLY A 45 -17.86 29.35 10.13
CA GLY A 45 -16.93 30.45 10.32
C GLY A 45 -15.46 30.04 10.56
N SER A 46 -15.17 28.73 10.69
CA SER A 46 -13.79 28.24 10.82
C SER A 46 -13.04 28.15 9.49
N VAL A 47 -13.77 28.24 8.36
CA VAL A 47 -13.22 28.22 7.01
C VAL A 47 -13.55 29.50 6.26
N PHE A 48 -12.62 29.97 5.42
CA PHE A 48 -12.91 31.11 4.57
C PHE A 48 -13.91 30.73 3.49
N SER A 49 -15.01 31.46 3.43
CA SER A 49 -16.04 31.32 2.40
C SER A 49 -16.50 32.69 1.90
N THR A 50 -16.84 32.78 0.62
CA THR A 50 -17.38 33.99 0.00
C THR A 50 -18.42 33.62 -1.04
N SER A 51 -19.47 34.42 -1.14
CA SER A 51 -20.54 34.22 -2.11
C SER A 51 -20.95 35.52 -2.78
N ARG A 52 -21.46 35.41 -4.00
CA ARG A 52 -22.03 36.53 -4.75
C ARG A 52 -23.13 36.05 -5.68
N SER A 53 -24.16 36.87 -5.89
CA SER A 53 -25.24 36.59 -6.84
C SER A 53 -24.94 37.10 -8.24
N PHE A 54 -25.46 36.39 -9.24
CA PHE A 54 -25.26 36.61 -10.66
C PHE A 54 -26.53 36.29 -11.44
N VAL A 55 -26.62 36.80 -12.67
CA VAL A 55 -27.77 36.59 -13.57
C VAL A 55 -27.62 35.29 -14.34
N THR A 56 -26.39 34.80 -14.52
CA THR A 56 -26.11 33.56 -15.24
C THR A 56 -25.26 32.59 -14.43
N HIS A 57 -25.50 31.30 -14.64
CA HIS A 57 -24.65 30.23 -14.10
C HIS A 57 -23.18 30.44 -14.48
N GLU A 58 -22.88 30.91 -15.69
CA GLU A 58 -21.50 31.09 -16.18
C GLU A 58 -20.75 32.22 -15.44
N GLU A 59 -21.44 33.29 -15.05
CA GLU A 59 -20.85 34.37 -14.26
C GLU A 59 -20.56 33.93 -12.82
N ALA A 60 -21.50 33.23 -12.19
CA ALA A 60 -21.31 32.61 -10.87
C ALA A 60 -20.11 31.65 -10.89
N ALA A 61 -20.05 30.81 -11.91
CA ALA A 61 -18.93 29.96 -12.23
C ALA A 61 -17.59 30.69 -12.36
N ARG A 62 -17.57 31.80 -13.11
CA ARG A 62 -16.35 32.61 -13.33
C ARG A 62 -15.86 33.22 -12.03
N PHE A 63 -16.76 33.68 -11.17
CA PHE A 63 -16.42 34.15 -9.83
C PHE A 63 -15.73 33.08 -8.99
N ILE A 64 -16.26 31.85 -8.96
CA ILE A 64 -15.64 30.74 -8.20
C ILE A 64 -14.23 30.46 -8.71
N ARG A 65 -14.02 30.44 -10.03
CA ARG A 65 -12.68 30.26 -10.62
C ARG A 65 -11.71 31.37 -10.22
N SER A 66 -12.14 32.63 -10.32
CA SER A 66 -11.32 33.78 -9.91
C SER A 66 -10.96 33.73 -8.43
N ALA A 67 -11.94 33.42 -7.56
CA ALA A 67 -11.71 33.23 -6.13
C ALA A 67 -10.75 32.05 -5.86
N THR A 68 -10.92 30.94 -6.57
CA THR A 68 -10.03 29.77 -6.46
C THR A 68 -8.60 30.10 -6.85
N ILE A 69 -8.39 30.80 -7.96
CA ILE A 69 -7.05 31.22 -8.40
C ILE A 69 -6.42 32.18 -7.39
N ALA A 70 -7.19 33.12 -6.85
CA ALA A 70 -6.71 34.07 -5.85
C ALA A 70 -6.35 33.39 -4.51
N ARG A 71 -7.02 32.29 -4.17
CA ARG A 71 -6.79 31.49 -2.96
C ARG A 71 -5.76 30.39 -3.14
N ALA A 72 -5.49 29.99 -4.38
CA ALA A 72 -4.52 28.96 -4.69
C ALA A 72 -3.14 29.39 -4.17
N THR A 73 -2.46 28.46 -3.53
CA THR A 73 -1.08 28.64 -3.12
C THR A 73 -0.22 28.79 -4.37
N VAL A 74 0.57 29.86 -4.46
CA VAL A 74 1.57 30.01 -5.53
C VAL A 74 2.55 28.85 -5.40
N PRO A 75 2.69 27.99 -6.42
CA PRO A 75 3.45 26.75 -6.27
C PRO A 75 4.94 27.05 -6.09
N LEU A 76 5.51 26.64 -4.96
CA LEU A 76 6.91 26.19 -4.89
C LEU A 76 6.92 24.69 -5.16
N VAL A 77 6.51 24.29 -6.35
CA VAL A 77 6.44 22.87 -6.72
C VAL A 77 7.62 22.58 -7.63
N GLU A 78 8.65 21.96 -7.08
CA GLU A 78 9.63 21.27 -7.92
C GLU A 78 8.89 20.27 -8.83
N PRO A 79 9.27 20.12 -10.10
CA PRO A 79 8.61 19.21 -11.02
C PRO A 79 8.49 17.82 -10.38
N ALA A 80 7.28 17.26 -10.36
CA ALA A 80 7.06 15.92 -9.82
C ALA A 80 7.97 14.92 -10.57
N GLU A 81 8.97 14.39 -9.87
CA GLU A 81 9.86 13.40 -10.45
C GLU A 81 9.04 12.16 -10.87
N LYS A 82 9.21 11.71 -12.12
CA LYS A 82 8.52 10.52 -12.62
C LYS A 82 9.03 9.27 -11.87
N GLY A 83 8.10 8.46 -11.38
CA GLY A 83 8.40 7.22 -10.65
C GLY A 83 8.24 7.35 -9.13
N SER A 84 8.73 6.36 -8.38
CA SER A 84 8.60 6.33 -6.91
C SER A 84 9.93 6.73 -6.26
N LEU A 85 9.90 7.84 -5.52
CA LEU A 85 11.03 8.28 -4.67
C LEU A 85 11.37 7.24 -3.60
N VAL A 86 10.34 6.62 -3.03
CA VAL A 86 10.48 5.57 -2.02
C VAL A 86 11.19 4.33 -2.58
N LYS A 87 10.85 3.87 -3.78
CA LYS A 87 11.56 2.74 -4.41
C LYS A 87 13.03 3.07 -4.70
N ARG A 88 13.32 4.30 -5.12
CA ARG A 88 14.71 4.76 -5.33
C ARG A 88 15.48 4.80 -4.02
N ALA A 89 14.87 5.29 -2.94
CA ALA A 89 15.45 5.24 -1.60
C ALA A 89 15.74 3.80 -1.17
N HIS A 90 14.77 2.89 -1.25
CA HIS A 90 14.97 1.47 -0.92
C HIS A 90 16.11 0.83 -1.72
N LEU A 91 16.26 1.17 -3.00
CA LEU A 91 17.38 0.70 -3.81
C LEU A 91 18.73 1.25 -3.31
N ALA A 92 18.79 2.54 -3.01
CA ALA A 92 19.99 3.19 -2.46
C ALA A 92 20.37 2.62 -1.08
N GLU A 93 19.38 2.36 -0.21
CA GLU A 93 19.56 1.74 1.10
C GLU A 93 20.10 0.31 0.98
N LYS A 94 19.62 -0.45 -0.02
CA LYS A 94 20.12 -1.81 -0.30
C LYS A 94 21.56 -1.84 -0.79
N LEU A 95 22.01 -0.77 -1.44
CA LEU A 95 23.32 -0.68 -2.08
C LEU A 95 24.25 0.32 -1.36
N SER A 96 23.94 0.65 -0.11
CA SER A 96 24.73 1.60 0.67
C SER A 96 26.14 1.06 0.94
N ASP A 97 27.12 1.95 0.96
CA ASP A 97 28.53 1.58 1.18
C ASP A 97 28.72 0.89 2.54
N ALA A 98 27.96 1.29 3.56
CA ALA A 98 27.98 0.66 4.88
C ALA A 98 27.55 -0.82 4.81
N ARG A 99 26.48 -1.11 4.06
CA ARG A 99 26.00 -2.48 3.85
C ARG A 99 26.96 -3.29 3.01
N LEU A 100 27.50 -2.71 1.93
CA LEU A 100 28.50 -3.38 1.08
C LEU A 100 29.76 -3.73 1.88
N ALA A 101 30.27 -2.82 2.71
CA ALA A 101 31.42 -3.08 3.57
C ALA A 101 31.16 -4.17 4.62
N MET A 102 29.94 -4.25 5.15
CA MET A 102 29.53 -5.33 6.06
C MET A 102 29.51 -6.69 5.36
N ILE A 103 28.98 -6.75 4.14
CA ILE A 103 28.97 -7.96 3.31
C ILE A 103 30.41 -8.38 2.95
N ASP A 104 31.26 -7.46 2.51
CA ASP A 104 32.65 -7.74 2.17
C ASP A 104 33.43 -8.32 3.36
N ARG A 105 33.24 -7.78 4.58
CA ARG A 105 33.85 -8.33 5.80
C ARG A 105 33.41 -9.76 6.07
N CYS A 106 32.12 -10.08 5.88
CA CYS A 106 31.61 -11.43 6.05
C CYS A 106 32.21 -12.39 5.03
N ILE A 107 32.21 -12.02 3.74
CA ILE A 107 32.82 -12.81 2.66
C ILE A 107 34.31 -13.10 2.92
N ALA A 108 35.02 -12.17 3.56
CA ALA A 108 36.42 -12.32 3.96
C ALA A 108 36.62 -13.15 5.26
N GLY A 109 35.56 -13.59 5.94
CA GLY A 109 35.64 -14.26 7.24
C GLY A 109 35.98 -13.34 8.42
N LEU A 110 35.85 -12.02 8.22
CA LEU A 110 36.23 -10.97 9.18
C LEU A 110 35.01 -10.35 9.87
N CYS A 111 33.84 -10.98 9.79
CA CYS A 111 32.63 -10.50 10.46
C CYS A 111 32.58 -10.83 11.97
N GLY A 112 33.51 -11.66 12.47
CA GLY A 112 33.57 -12.06 13.87
C GLY A 112 32.59 -13.17 14.25
N VAL A 113 31.85 -13.72 13.29
CA VAL A 113 30.97 -14.89 13.45
C VAL A 113 31.55 -16.02 12.59
N ALA A 114 31.62 -17.23 13.15
CA ALA A 114 32.10 -18.39 12.42
C ALA A 114 31.13 -18.73 11.26
N HIS A 115 31.68 -19.13 10.12
CA HIS A 115 30.86 -19.71 9.05
C HIS A 115 30.52 -21.16 9.42
N ASP A 116 29.23 -21.47 9.42
CA ASP A 116 28.66 -22.76 9.79
C ASP A 116 27.60 -23.20 8.75
N GLU A 117 26.78 -24.19 9.09
CA GLU A 117 25.70 -24.72 8.24
C GLU A 117 24.63 -23.67 7.87
N THR A 118 24.53 -22.56 8.61
CA THR A 118 23.61 -21.45 8.32
C THR A 118 24.20 -20.43 7.35
N SER A 119 25.48 -20.57 7.00
CA SER A 119 26.18 -19.72 6.05
C SER A 119 25.98 -20.21 4.63
N THR A 120 25.71 -19.31 3.70
CA THR A 120 25.56 -19.67 2.30
C THR A 120 26.92 -19.73 1.62
N ALA A 121 27.30 -20.92 1.13
CA ALA A 121 28.54 -21.12 0.38
C ALA A 121 28.45 -20.52 -1.03
N CYS A 122 29.57 -20.04 -1.56
CA CYS A 122 29.65 -19.50 -2.91
C CYS A 122 29.43 -20.60 -3.96
N LEU A 123 28.48 -20.39 -4.88
CA LEU A 123 28.19 -21.27 -6.01
C LEU A 123 29.39 -21.48 -6.96
N GLY A 124 30.37 -20.56 -6.94
CA GLY A 124 31.63 -20.72 -7.69
C GLY A 124 32.62 -21.72 -7.08
N GLY A 125 32.27 -22.38 -5.96
CA GLY A 125 33.12 -23.39 -5.33
C GLY A 125 34.42 -22.88 -4.70
N CYS A 126 34.55 -21.56 -4.49
CA CYS A 126 35.81 -20.95 -4.02
C CYS A 126 36.04 -20.99 -2.51
N GLY A 127 35.18 -21.68 -1.75
CA GLY A 127 35.25 -21.79 -0.29
C GLY A 127 34.83 -20.54 0.51
N ARG A 128 34.49 -19.43 -0.16
CA ARG A 128 33.93 -18.24 0.53
C ARG A 128 32.47 -18.47 0.90
N CYS A 129 32.07 -17.97 2.06
CA CYS A 129 30.69 -18.04 2.56
C CYS A 129 30.14 -16.65 2.92
N LEU A 130 28.83 -16.54 3.07
CA LEU A 130 28.13 -15.33 3.49
C LEU A 130 27.01 -15.68 4.47
N HIS A 131 26.96 -15.03 5.63
CA HIS A 131 25.77 -15.03 6.47
C HIS A 131 24.69 -14.12 5.87
N VAL A 132 23.84 -14.69 5.01
CA VAL A 132 22.82 -13.93 4.26
C VAL A 132 21.80 -13.29 5.21
N ASP A 133 21.37 -13.99 6.27
CA ASP A 133 20.40 -13.45 7.24
C ASP A 133 21.01 -12.29 8.06
N THR A 134 22.14 -12.52 8.72
CA THR A 134 22.70 -11.58 9.70
C THR A 134 23.62 -10.53 9.08
N CYS A 135 24.65 -10.93 8.32
CA CYS A 135 25.65 -10.01 7.77
C CYS A 135 25.23 -9.34 6.47
N ALA A 136 24.42 -10.00 5.63
CA ALA A 136 23.81 -9.31 4.50
C ALA A 136 22.49 -8.62 4.88
N GLN A 137 21.96 -8.88 6.08
CA GLN A 137 20.69 -8.37 6.59
C GLN A 137 19.54 -8.65 5.61
N MET A 138 19.46 -9.89 5.11
CA MET A 138 18.42 -10.31 4.18
C MET A 138 17.45 -11.28 4.85
N GLY A 139 16.19 -11.33 4.41
CA GLY A 139 15.23 -12.28 4.99
C GLY A 139 15.70 -13.73 4.83
N ARG A 140 15.38 -14.59 5.81
CA ARG A 140 15.75 -16.02 5.84
C ARG A 140 15.44 -16.79 4.56
N GLY A 141 14.37 -16.42 3.86
CA GLY A 141 14.04 -17.02 2.57
C GLY A 141 15.10 -16.84 1.49
N PHE A 142 15.86 -15.73 1.52
CA PHE A 142 17.00 -15.52 0.62
C PHE A 142 18.21 -16.36 1.02
N ALA A 143 18.41 -16.61 2.31
CA ALA A 143 19.44 -17.52 2.80
C ALA A 143 19.13 -18.96 2.37
N ALA A 144 17.89 -19.41 2.55
CA ALA A 144 17.41 -20.73 2.14
C ALA A 144 17.48 -20.96 0.63
N LEU A 145 17.36 -19.90 -0.16
CA LEU A 145 17.53 -19.93 -1.62
C LEU A 145 18.95 -20.31 -2.06
N GLY A 146 19.97 -20.14 -1.21
CA GLY A 146 21.34 -20.52 -1.56
C GLY A 146 21.99 -19.74 -2.72
N ASN A 147 21.36 -18.67 -3.22
CA ASN A 147 21.75 -18.00 -4.46
C ASN A 147 22.91 -17.00 -4.28
N PHE A 148 24.02 -17.45 -3.67
CA PHE A 148 25.18 -16.62 -3.41
C PHE A 148 26.35 -16.98 -4.32
N ARG A 149 26.84 -15.98 -5.05
CA ARG A 149 28.11 -16.04 -5.79
C ARG A 149 28.95 -14.82 -5.46
N CYS A 150 30.14 -15.03 -4.90
CA CYS A 150 30.99 -13.95 -4.42
C CYS A 150 31.54 -13.08 -5.57
N VAL A 151 31.96 -11.86 -5.23
CA VAL A 151 32.51 -10.85 -6.15
C VAL A 151 33.67 -11.42 -6.97
N THR A 152 34.59 -12.15 -6.33
CA THR A 152 35.76 -12.74 -7.01
C THR A 152 35.35 -13.75 -8.09
N CYS A 153 34.42 -14.66 -7.78
CA CYS A 153 33.93 -15.66 -8.75
C CYS A 153 33.07 -15.06 -9.85
N ARG A 154 32.47 -13.88 -9.63
CA ARG A 154 31.76 -13.12 -10.67
C ARG A 154 32.75 -12.42 -11.59
N LEU A 155 33.76 -11.76 -11.02
CA LEU A 155 34.82 -11.12 -11.80
C LEU A 155 35.56 -12.13 -12.69
N SER A 156 35.86 -13.34 -12.18
CA SER A 156 36.53 -14.37 -12.97
C SER A 156 35.74 -14.84 -14.20
N GLU A 157 34.41 -14.73 -14.19
CA GLU A 157 33.58 -15.03 -15.36
C GLU A 157 33.41 -13.85 -16.33
N LEU A 158 33.52 -12.63 -15.82
CA LEU A 158 33.44 -11.42 -16.66
C LEU A 158 34.74 -11.16 -17.42
N VAL A 159 35.87 -11.60 -16.87
CA VAL A 159 37.19 -11.42 -17.47
C VAL A 159 37.44 -12.50 -18.53
N VAL A 160 37.80 -12.07 -19.73
CA VAL A 160 38.14 -12.97 -20.84
C VAL A 160 39.36 -13.81 -20.48
N PRO A 161 39.35 -15.13 -20.73
CA PRO A 161 40.52 -15.98 -20.53
C PRO A 161 41.77 -15.40 -21.21
N GLY A 162 42.85 -15.21 -20.46
CA GLY A 162 44.12 -14.67 -20.96
C GLY A 162 44.28 -13.14 -20.84
N ALA A 163 43.30 -12.41 -20.32
CA ALA A 163 43.47 -11.00 -19.99
C ALA A 163 44.47 -10.81 -18.83
N THR A 164 45.44 -9.91 -19.01
CA THR A 164 46.51 -9.62 -18.03
C THR A 164 46.22 -8.40 -17.15
N ALA A 165 45.26 -7.56 -17.54
CA ALA A 165 44.87 -6.38 -16.78
C ALA A 165 43.97 -6.77 -15.60
N ALA A 166 44.31 -6.30 -14.40
CA ALA A 166 43.47 -6.48 -13.22
C ALA A 166 42.16 -5.67 -13.35
N PRO A 167 41.02 -6.17 -12.83
CA PRO A 167 39.78 -5.41 -12.79
C PRO A 167 39.94 -4.09 -12.02
N SER A 168 39.33 -3.02 -12.53
CA SER A 168 39.34 -1.72 -11.85
C SER A 168 38.43 -1.72 -10.61
N ARG A 169 38.59 -0.72 -9.73
CA ARG A 169 37.73 -0.56 -8.54
C ARG A 169 36.28 -0.26 -8.91
N GLU A 170 36.07 0.43 -10.03
CA GLU A 170 34.74 0.77 -10.54
C GLU A 170 33.98 -0.49 -10.93
N ILE A 171 34.60 -1.40 -11.69
CA ILE A 171 33.94 -2.66 -12.08
C ILE A 171 33.72 -3.56 -10.86
N GLU A 172 34.65 -3.60 -9.91
CA GLU A 172 34.46 -4.35 -8.66
C GLU A 172 33.24 -3.83 -7.88
N THR A 173 33.06 -2.51 -7.81
CA THR A 173 31.89 -1.88 -7.15
C THR A 173 30.59 -2.23 -7.87
N VAL A 174 30.57 -2.23 -9.20
CA VAL A 174 29.40 -2.64 -9.99
C VAL A 174 29.07 -4.10 -9.74
N VAL A 175 30.06 -5.00 -9.77
CA VAL A 175 29.87 -6.44 -9.52
C VAL A 175 29.36 -6.69 -8.10
N LYS A 176 29.86 -5.95 -7.10
CA LYS A 176 29.35 -5.98 -5.72
C LYS A 176 27.86 -5.62 -5.66
N ARG A 177 27.47 -4.51 -6.30
CA ARG A 177 26.07 -4.09 -6.34
C ARG A 177 25.20 -5.12 -7.06
N THR A 178 25.67 -5.67 -8.18
CA THR A 178 24.98 -6.73 -8.93
C THR A 178 24.78 -7.99 -8.08
N MET A 179 25.81 -8.42 -7.35
CA MET A 179 25.71 -9.55 -6.41
C MET A 179 24.61 -9.32 -5.37
N VAL A 180 24.55 -8.14 -4.75
CA VAL A 180 23.53 -7.81 -3.74
C VAL A 180 22.13 -7.72 -4.35
N LEU A 181 22.01 -7.23 -5.58
CA LEU A 181 20.75 -7.20 -6.31
C LEU A 181 20.27 -8.62 -6.64
N GLU A 182 21.16 -9.50 -7.07
CA GLU A 182 20.86 -10.89 -7.41
C GLU A 182 20.45 -11.71 -6.19
N LEU A 183 21.15 -11.53 -5.07
CA LEU A 183 20.76 -12.08 -3.77
C LEU A 183 19.35 -11.64 -3.34
N ASN A 184 18.95 -10.43 -3.73
CA ASN A 184 17.62 -9.87 -3.46
C ASN A 184 16.60 -10.08 -4.60
N GLN A 185 16.91 -10.87 -5.63
CA GLN A 185 15.97 -11.09 -6.73
C GLN A 185 14.75 -11.87 -6.23
N GLY A 186 13.55 -11.45 -6.66
CA GLY A 186 12.28 -11.99 -6.20
C GLY A 186 11.68 -11.19 -5.04
N LYS A 187 10.37 -11.31 -4.83
CA LYS A 187 9.71 -10.65 -3.70
C LYS A 187 10.07 -11.36 -2.39
N GLU A 188 10.18 -10.61 -1.31
CA GLU A 188 10.47 -11.17 0.02
C GLU A 188 9.35 -12.12 0.50
N THR A 189 8.11 -11.92 0.06
CA THR A 189 7.00 -12.89 0.26
C THR A 189 7.20 -14.18 -0.52
N THR A 190 7.79 -14.12 -1.72
CA THR A 190 8.23 -15.32 -2.45
C THR A 190 9.40 -15.98 -1.72
N ALA A 191 10.28 -15.20 -1.09
CA ALA A 191 11.34 -15.73 -0.22
C ALA A 191 10.77 -16.49 0.99
N ALA A 192 9.71 -15.98 1.61
CA ALA A 192 8.98 -16.69 2.67
C ALA A 192 8.39 -18.02 2.16
N GLY A 193 7.84 -18.02 0.94
CA GLY A 193 7.41 -19.25 0.28
C GLY A 193 8.55 -20.25 0.12
N TYR A 194 9.75 -19.80 -0.27
CA TYR A 194 10.92 -20.69 -0.35
C TYR A 194 11.30 -21.27 1.01
N ALA A 195 11.24 -20.49 2.09
CA ALA A 195 11.49 -21.00 3.43
C ALA A 195 10.43 -22.02 3.88
N ASP A 196 9.14 -21.78 3.63
CA ASP A 196 8.06 -22.74 3.92
C ASP A 196 8.21 -24.01 3.09
N TYR A 197 8.55 -23.89 1.80
CA TYR A 197 8.86 -25.05 0.96
C TYR A 197 10.07 -25.83 1.50
N THR A 198 11.19 -25.17 1.84
CA THR A 198 12.36 -25.84 2.41
C THR A 198 12.01 -26.54 3.73
N GLN A 199 11.23 -25.89 4.61
CA GLN A 199 10.79 -26.50 5.86
C GLN A 199 9.90 -27.73 5.63
N LEU A 200 8.99 -27.65 4.66
CA LEU A 200 8.18 -28.79 4.24
C LEU A 200 9.04 -29.92 3.67
N GLU A 201 10.01 -29.57 2.83
CA GLU A 201 10.93 -30.50 2.17
C GLU A 201 11.80 -31.23 3.20
N GLU A 202 12.33 -30.51 4.19
CA GLU A 202 13.07 -31.05 5.32
C GLU A 202 12.19 -31.94 6.20
N ARG A 203 10.96 -31.50 6.52
CA ARG A 203 10.02 -32.30 7.31
C ARG A 203 9.65 -33.60 6.59
N TYR A 204 9.44 -33.55 5.29
CA TYR A 204 9.23 -34.72 4.44
C TYR A 204 10.45 -35.66 4.47
N ALA A 205 11.65 -35.12 4.20
CA ALA A 205 12.88 -35.91 4.16
C ALA A 205 13.21 -36.57 5.51
N LEU A 206 13.05 -35.84 6.61
CA LEU A 206 13.24 -36.34 7.97
C LEU A 206 12.17 -37.35 8.38
N GLY A 207 10.90 -37.11 8.02
CA GLY A 207 9.80 -38.00 8.31
C GLY A 207 9.92 -39.32 7.56
N MET A 208 10.10 -39.26 6.24
CA MET A 208 10.22 -40.43 5.38
C MET A 208 11.57 -41.15 5.52
N GLY A 209 12.65 -40.43 5.81
CA GLY A 209 13.96 -41.03 6.09
C GLY A 209 13.97 -41.91 7.35
N LYS A 210 13.11 -41.60 8.34
CA LYS A 210 12.87 -42.46 9.51
C LYS A 210 12.06 -43.73 9.16
N VAL A 211 11.18 -43.66 8.16
CA VAL A 211 10.37 -44.80 7.70
C VAL A 211 11.19 -45.78 6.86
N LEU A 212 12.21 -45.29 6.15
CA LEU A 212 13.08 -46.10 5.28
C LEU A 212 14.35 -46.62 5.96
N ASP A 213 14.39 -46.71 7.30
CA ASP A 213 15.53 -47.26 8.07
C ASP A 213 16.91 -46.68 7.66
N GLY A 214 16.98 -45.37 7.40
CA GLY A 214 18.23 -44.67 7.10
C GLY A 214 18.62 -44.61 5.62
N ALA A 215 17.75 -45.01 4.69
CA ALA A 215 17.97 -44.75 3.26
C ALA A 215 17.91 -43.25 2.95
N ALA A 216 18.90 -42.74 2.20
CA ALA A 216 18.95 -41.34 1.78
C ALA A 216 17.93 -41.07 0.66
N LEU A 217 16.86 -40.36 0.99
CA LEU A 217 15.88 -39.87 0.02
C LEU A 217 16.42 -38.68 -0.77
N GLN A 218 16.25 -38.69 -2.09
CA GLN A 218 16.44 -37.48 -2.88
C GLN A 218 15.38 -36.45 -2.51
N LEU A 219 15.82 -35.21 -2.27
CA LEU A 219 14.88 -34.13 -1.98
C LEU A 219 13.90 -33.92 -3.15
N PRO A 220 12.63 -33.60 -2.87
CA PRO A 220 11.60 -33.29 -3.86
C PRO A 220 12.07 -32.42 -5.04
N ARG A 221 12.95 -31.44 -4.82
CA ARG A 221 13.47 -30.57 -5.90
C ARG A 221 14.38 -31.24 -6.94
N HIS A 222 14.83 -32.48 -6.73
CA HIS A 222 15.82 -33.12 -7.61
C HIS A 222 15.22 -34.06 -8.65
N ASN A 223 14.03 -34.64 -8.41
CA ASN A 223 13.40 -35.54 -9.36
C ASN A 223 11.86 -35.57 -9.21
N ALA A 224 11.18 -35.99 -10.27
CA ALA A 224 9.72 -36.01 -10.35
C ALA A 224 9.06 -37.02 -9.40
N GLU A 225 9.68 -38.19 -9.13
CA GLU A 225 9.10 -39.21 -8.25
C GLU A 225 9.08 -38.77 -6.79
N SER A 226 10.20 -38.24 -6.29
CA SER A 226 10.30 -37.61 -4.98
C SER A 226 9.28 -36.47 -4.84
N PHE A 227 9.07 -35.69 -5.90
CA PHE A 227 8.12 -34.59 -5.89
C PHE A 227 6.65 -35.06 -5.83
N LYS A 228 6.26 -36.08 -6.60
CA LYS A 228 4.90 -36.68 -6.53
C LYS A 228 4.60 -37.24 -5.15
N ASN A 229 5.55 -37.99 -4.58
CA ASN A 229 5.42 -38.55 -3.24
C ASN A 229 5.29 -37.44 -2.17
N PHE A 230 6.09 -36.38 -2.29
CA PHE A 230 5.96 -35.19 -1.46
C PHE A 230 4.58 -34.53 -1.56
N LEU A 231 3.99 -34.42 -2.76
CA LEU A 231 2.64 -33.88 -2.91
C LEU A 231 1.59 -34.74 -2.21
N THR A 232 1.68 -36.08 -2.34
CA THR A 232 0.80 -37.02 -1.64
C THR A 232 0.91 -36.88 -0.13
N TRP A 233 2.13 -36.92 0.40
CA TRP A 233 2.40 -36.72 1.83
C TRP A 233 1.85 -35.37 2.32
N MET A 234 2.08 -34.31 1.56
CA MET A 234 1.63 -32.97 1.93
C MET A 234 0.10 -32.87 1.97
N ALA A 235 -0.59 -33.45 0.99
CA ALA A 235 -2.04 -33.36 0.92
C ALA A 235 -2.74 -34.27 1.93
N ILE A 236 -2.24 -35.49 2.13
CA ILE A 236 -2.91 -36.53 2.93
C ILE A 236 -2.38 -36.56 4.37
N ASP A 237 -1.07 -36.67 4.56
CA ASP A 237 -0.48 -36.88 5.89
C ASP A 237 -0.23 -35.58 6.65
N ALA A 238 0.09 -34.49 5.93
CA ALA A 238 0.33 -33.17 6.51
C ALA A 238 -0.92 -32.27 6.52
N ASP A 239 -2.05 -32.76 6.02
CA ASP A 239 -3.34 -32.05 5.94
C ASP A 239 -3.23 -30.65 5.29
N ARG A 240 -2.45 -30.56 4.21
CA ARG A 240 -2.15 -29.31 3.50
C ARG A 240 -2.63 -29.33 2.06
N ALA A 241 -3.71 -30.06 1.77
CA ALA A 241 -4.32 -30.16 0.44
C ALA A 241 -4.53 -28.79 -0.24
N ARG A 242 -5.07 -27.82 0.48
CA ARG A 242 -5.33 -26.45 -0.01
C ARG A 242 -4.07 -25.66 -0.40
N SER A 243 -2.89 -26.13 0.01
CA SER A 243 -1.61 -25.47 -0.26
C SER A 243 -0.86 -26.08 -1.46
N VAL A 244 -1.34 -27.20 -2.02
CA VAL A 244 -0.65 -27.95 -3.10
C VAL A 244 -0.25 -27.04 -4.26
N GLU A 245 -1.20 -26.31 -4.86
CA GLU A 245 -0.90 -25.45 -6.01
C GLU A 245 0.08 -24.31 -5.68
N SER A 246 -0.04 -23.73 -4.48
CA SER A 246 0.83 -22.64 -4.02
C SER A 246 2.26 -23.13 -3.79
N VAL A 247 2.41 -24.30 -3.16
CA VAL A 247 3.70 -24.94 -2.89
C VAL A 247 4.35 -25.37 -4.20
N MET A 248 3.61 -25.98 -5.14
CA MET A 248 4.13 -26.34 -6.46
C MET A 248 4.69 -25.13 -7.21
N ARG A 249 3.94 -24.03 -7.24
CA ARG A 249 4.40 -22.78 -7.89
C ARG A 249 5.69 -22.24 -7.27
N THR A 250 5.78 -22.34 -5.95
CA THR A 250 6.94 -21.88 -5.17
C THR A 250 8.15 -22.78 -5.40
N ALA A 251 7.96 -24.10 -5.39
CA ALA A 251 9.00 -25.08 -5.62
C ALA A 251 9.59 -24.96 -7.03
N GLY A 252 8.75 -24.85 -8.07
CA GLY A 252 9.22 -24.65 -9.45
C GLY A 252 10.04 -23.36 -9.62
N ALA A 253 9.59 -22.26 -9.00
CA ALA A 253 10.35 -21.01 -9.00
C ALA A 253 11.70 -21.13 -8.26
N MET A 254 11.77 -21.92 -7.20
CA MET A 254 13.01 -22.19 -6.46
C MET A 254 13.99 -23.02 -7.30
N MET A 255 13.51 -24.08 -7.95
CA MET A 255 14.34 -24.96 -8.80
C MET A 255 15.02 -24.16 -9.91
N VAL A 256 14.25 -23.33 -10.63
CA VAL A 256 14.80 -22.46 -11.70
C VAL A 256 15.89 -21.53 -11.17
N LYS A 257 15.70 -20.95 -9.98
CA LYS A 257 16.70 -20.06 -9.37
C LYS A 257 17.97 -20.77 -8.94
N LEU A 258 17.87 -22.03 -8.53
CA LEU A 258 19.01 -22.87 -8.17
C LEU A 258 19.73 -23.44 -9.39
N GLY A 259 19.26 -23.19 -10.60
CA GLY A 259 19.78 -23.81 -11.82
C GLY A 259 19.39 -25.28 -11.97
N LEU A 260 18.37 -25.74 -11.23
CA LEU A 260 17.83 -27.10 -11.30
C LEU A 260 16.70 -27.18 -12.36
N PRO A 261 16.48 -28.36 -12.97
CA PRO A 261 15.29 -28.61 -13.77
C PRO A 261 14.01 -28.40 -12.95
N ASP A 262 13.04 -27.67 -13.52
CA ASP A 262 11.74 -27.42 -12.91
C ASP A 262 10.83 -28.66 -13.02
N VAL A 263 10.96 -29.59 -12.06
CA VAL A 263 10.19 -30.85 -12.07
C VAL A 263 8.68 -30.62 -11.92
N THR A 264 8.25 -29.45 -11.44
CA THR A 264 6.82 -29.10 -11.33
C THR A 264 6.14 -28.90 -12.68
N LYS A 265 6.93 -28.71 -13.75
CA LYS A 265 6.43 -28.62 -15.12
C LYS A 265 6.24 -29.96 -15.80
N ASP A 266 6.77 -31.04 -15.22
CA ASP A 266 6.63 -32.40 -15.74
C ASP A 266 5.15 -32.80 -15.87
N GLY A 267 4.81 -33.46 -16.98
CA GLY A 267 3.43 -33.86 -17.27
C GLY A 267 2.87 -34.84 -16.24
N SER A 268 3.70 -35.76 -15.75
CA SER A 268 3.31 -36.77 -14.74
C SER A 268 3.06 -36.14 -13.37
N VAL A 269 3.84 -35.12 -12.99
CA VAL A 269 3.66 -34.38 -11.73
C VAL A 269 2.37 -33.57 -11.76
N LYS A 270 2.07 -32.90 -12.88
CA LYS A 270 0.81 -32.17 -13.06
C LYS A 270 -0.41 -33.07 -13.02
N ALA A 271 -0.34 -34.22 -13.70
CA ALA A 271 -1.41 -35.22 -13.67
C ALA A 271 -1.67 -35.70 -12.24
N HIS A 272 -0.61 -36.09 -11.53
CA HIS A 272 -0.70 -36.52 -10.12
C HIS A 272 -1.29 -35.45 -9.20
N ALA A 273 -0.83 -34.20 -9.32
CA ALA A 273 -1.37 -33.09 -8.52
C ALA A 273 -2.85 -32.84 -8.81
N LYS A 274 -3.26 -32.95 -10.08
CA LYS A 274 -4.66 -32.80 -10.49
C LYS A 274 -5.51 -33.92 -9.89
N ASP A 275 -5.13 -35.18 -10.08
CA ASP A 275 -5.88 -36.33 -9.56
C ASP A 275 -6.01 -36.28 -8.03
N LEU A 276 -4.95 -35.83 -7.34
CA LEU A 276 -4.93 -35.63 -5.90
C LEU A 276 -5.93 -34.56 -5.45
N LEU A 277 -5.99 -33.42 -6.14
CA LEU A 277 -6.93 -32.33 -5.83
C LEU A 277 -8.37 -32.71 -6.18
N ASP A 278 -8.61 -33.32 -7.34
CA ASP A 278 -9.92 -33.80 -7.77
C ASP A 278 -10.46 -34.84 -6.77
N GLY A 279 -9.61 -35.78 -6.34
CA GLY A 279 -9.97 -36.81 -5.36
C GLY A 279 -10.27 -36.28 -3.95
N LEU A 280 -9.70 -35.14 -3.56
CA LEU A 280 -9.97 -34.50 -2.26
C LEU A 280 -11.21 -33.61 -2.29
N SER A 281 -11.61 -33.10 -3.47
CA SER A 281 -12.85 -32.34 -3.68
C SER A 281 -13.10 -31.18 -2.69
N GLU A 282 -12.04 -30.55 -2.17
CA GLU A 282 -12.16 -29.38 -1.28
C GLU A 282 -12.14 -28.06 -2.07
N GLU A 283 -13.29 -27.39 -2.17
CA GLU A 283 -13.37 -26.05 -2.75
C GLU A 283 -12.89 -24.96 -1.78
N HIS A 284 -12.22 -23.93 -2.31
CA HIS A 284 -11.75 -22.81 -1.50
C HIS A 284 -12.91 -21.87 -1.14
N GLU A 285 -13.41 -21.96 0.08
CA GLU A 285 -14.48 -21.09 0.58
C GLU A 285 -14.03 -19.60 0.62
N PRO A 286 -14.69 -18.69 -0.13
CA PRO A 286 -14.35 -17.27 -0.17
C PRO A 286 -14.76 -16.54 1.11
N ALA A 287 -14.18 -15.35 1.35
CA ALA A 287 -14.68 -14.45 2.38
C ALA A 287 -16.08 -13.91 2.01
N THR A 288 -16.96 -13.80 2.99
CA THR A 288 -18.30 -13.21 2.83
C THR A 288 -18.18 -11.74 2.41
N THR A 289 -18.94 -11.32 1.40
CA THR A 289 -19.00 -9.93 0.94
C THR A 289 -19.73 -9.08 1.97
N ALA A 290 -19.15 -7.94 2.40
CA ALA A 290 -19.86 -7.00 3.26
C ALA A 290 -20.93 -6.23 2.46
N THR A 291 -21.81 -5.48 3.13
CA THR A 291 -22.88 -4.70 2.50
C THR A 291 -22.68 -3.18 2.68
N PRO A 292 -23.34 -2.32 1.87
CA PRO A 292 -23.30 -0.87 2.08
C PRO A 292 -23.78 -0.44 3.47
N THR A 293 -24.86 -1.05 3.97
CA THR A 293 -25.41 -0.79 5.31
C THR A 293 -24.40 -1.14 6.40
N MET A 294 -23.72 -2.29 6.29
CA MET A 294 -22.67 -2.67 7.23
C MET A 294 -21.50 -1.68 7.19
N LEU A 295 -21.02 -1.29 6.00
CA LEU A 295 -19.91 -0.33 5.87
C LEU A 295 -20.28 1.02 6.51
N LYS A 296 -21.50 1.51 6.27
CA LYS A 296 -22.02 2.71 6.90
C LYS A 296 -21.99 2.61 8.42
N TRP A 297 -22.54 1.52 8.97
CA TRP A 297 -22.50 1.28 10.41
C TRP A 297 -21.07 1.21 10.95
N CYS A 298 -20.13 0.55 10.25
CA CYS A 298 -18.73 0.49 10.65
C CYS A 298 -18.12 1.90 10.77
N VAL A 299 -18.34 2.76 9.77
CA VAL A 299 -17.74 4.10 9.68
C VAL A 299 -18.37 5.07 10.68
N GLU A 300 -19.70 5.05 10.81
CA GLU A 300 -20.45 6.00 11.63
C GLU A 300 -20.50 5.59 13.12
N THR A 301 -20.54 4.30 13.41
CA THR A 301 -20.75 3.76 14.77
C THR A 301 -19.59 2.88 15.21
N GLY A 302 -19.39 1.72 14.58
CA GLY A 302 -18.55 0.64 15.10
C GLY A 302 -17.08 1.03 15.36
N ILE A 303 -16.47 1.80 14.45
CA ILE A 303 -15.10 2.30 14.64
C ILE A 303 -15.01 3.27 15.83
N GLY A 304 -16.03 4.12 16.02
CA GLY A 304 -16.08 5.06 17.13
C GLY A 304 -16.15 4.35 18.48
N GLU A 305 -16.99 3.31 18.58
CA GLU A 305 -17.13 2.49 19.77
C GLU A 305 -15.84 1.70 20.07
N ARG A 306 -15.26 1.05 19.05
CA ARG A 306 -14.08 0.21 19.20
C ARG A 306 -12.82 0.97 19.57
N PHE A 307 -12.71 2.22 19.11
CA PHE A 307 -11.53 3.07 19.31
C PHE A 307 -11.87 4.34 20.07
N ALA A 308 -12.82 4.24 21.00
CA ALA A 308 -13.21 5.33 21.89
C ALA A 308 -11.97 5.88 22.63
N HIS A 309 -11.59 7.11 22.29
CA HIS A 309 -10.44 7.79 22.88
C HIS A 309 -10.63 9.31 22.73
N PRO A 310 -10.30 10.13 23.76
CA PRO A 310 -10.50 11.58 23.71
C PRO A 310 -9.83 12.26 22.51
N GLY A 311 -8.67 11.74 22.09
CA GLY A 311 -7.94 12.26 20.93
C GLY A 311 -8.51 11.87 19.56
N GLY A 312 -9.41 10.89 19.46
CA GLY A 312 -10.10 10.49 18.21
C GLY A 312 -9.22 10.01 17.03
N PHE A 313 -7.89 10.11 17.12
CA PHE A 313 -6.97 9.91 15.99
C PHE A 313 -7.08 8.50 15.38
N VAL A 314 -7.08 7.46 16.22
CA VAL A 314 -7.15 6.07 15.73
C VAL A 314 -8.48 5.82 15.03
N ALA A 315 -9.59 6.28 15.59
CA ALA A 315 -10.90 6.17 14.94
C ALA A 315 -10.92 6.88 13.58
N ALA A 316 -10.36 8.10 13.49
CA ALA A 316 -10.25 8.82 12.23
C ALA A 316 -9.41 8.05 11.20
N ARG A 317 -8.27 7.47 11.61
CA ARG A 317 -7.40 6.64 10.77
C ARG A 317 -8.11 5.39 10.25
N GLU A 318 -8.78 4.64 11.13
CA GLU A 318 -9.48 3.41 10.73
C GLU A 318 -10.66 3.71 9.79
N ARG A 319 -11.37 4.84 9.96
CA ARG A 319 -12.40 5.26 9.00
C ARG A 319 -11.83 5.43 7.60
N VAL A 320 -10.68 6.09 7.47
CA VAL A 320 -10.00 6.21 6.17
C VAL A 320 -9.63 4.83 5.62
N GLN A 321 -9.12 3.93 6.46
CA GLN A 321 -8.78 2.57 6.03
C GLN A 321 -10.02 1.80 5.51
N PHE A 322 -11.13 1.80 6.24
CA PHE A 322 -12.37 1.16 5.82
C PHE A 322 -12.94 1.76 4.53
N LEU A 323 -12.91 3.09 4.39
CA LEU A 323 -13.38 3.77 3.18
C LEU A 323 -12.51 3.44 1.96
N CYS A 324 -11.18 3.40 2.13
CA CYS A 324 -10.28 3.02 1.05
C CYS A 324 -10.51 1.58 0.56
N GLU A 325 -10.86 0.63 1.44
CA GLU A 325 -11.16 -0.76 1.04
C GLU A 325 -12.59 -0.92 0.53
N GLY A 326 -13.57 -0.42 1.27
CA GLY A 326 -15.00 -0.57 1.00
C GLY A 326 -15.47 0.25 -0.20
N VAL A 327 -15.16 1.55 -0.22
CA VAL A 327 -15.52 2.47 -1.31
C VAL A 327 -14.44 2.45 -2.39
N GLY A 328 -13.16 2.50 -2.01
CA GLY A 328 -12.04 2.63 -2.95
C GLY A 328 -11.53 1.32 -3.55
N GLY A 329 -12.01 0.16 -3.08
CA GLY A 329 -11.60 -1.14 -3.59
C GLY A 329 -10.14 -1.52 -3.33
N CYS A 330 -9.46 -0.82 -2.41
CA CYS A 330 -8.07 -1.12 -2.06
C CYS A 330 -7.93 -2.50 -1.43
N ARG A 331 -6.75 -3.11 -1.59
CA ARG A 331 -6.25 -4.12 -0.67
C ARG A 331 -5.71 -3.39 0.55
N ILE A 332 -5.80 -3.98 1.74
CA ILE A 332 -5.24 -3.39 2.95
C ILE A 332 -3.76 -3.01 2.84
N GLY A 333 -2.97 -3.80 2.10
CA GLY A 333 -1.56 -3.52 1.81
C GLY A 333 -1.30 -2.39 0.80
N GLU A 334 -2.32 -1.94 0.09
CA GLU A 334 -2.27 -0.75 -0.76
C GLU A 334 -2.69 0.51 0.02
N VAL A 335 -3.46 0.38 1.10
CA VAL A 335 -3.80 1.50 1.99
C VAL A 335 -2.68 1.75 3.00
N CYS A 336 -2.24 0.68 3.67
CA CYS A 336 -1.25 0.70 4.74
C CYS A 336 0.18 0.49 4.21
N GLY A 337 1.20 0.84 5.00
CA GLY A 337 2.60 0.60 4.64
C GLY A 337 3.20 1.65 3.67
N GLY A 338 2.70 2.88 3.69
CA GLY A 338 3.24 3.98 2.89
C GLY A 338 4.73 4.18 3.16
N GLY A 339 5.58 4.06 2.15
CA GLY A 339 7.03 4.13 2.34
C GLY A 339 7.74 2.79 2.63
N GLU A 340 7.00 1.70 2.91
CA GLU A 340 7.53 0.35 3.15
C GLU A 340 7.21 -0.62 2.00
N SER A 341 5.94 -0.64 1.58
CA SER A 341 5.43 -1.65 0.64
C SER A 341 4.68 -0.99 -0.52
N HIS A 342 3.34 -1.09 -0.56
CA HIS A 342 2.46 -0.52 -1.60
C HIS A 342 1.56 0.61 -1.09
N GLY A 343 1.69 0.96 0.19
CA GLY A 343 0.81 1.93 0.86
C GLY A 343 0.85 3.34 0.29
N ILE A 344 -0.22 4.08 0.55
CA ILE A 344 -0.38 5.45 0.07
C ILE A 344 0.55 6.42 0.83
N LEU A 345 1.17 7.33 0.08
CA LEU A 345 1.92 8.48 0.63
C LEU A 345 0.99 9.67 0.80
N ALA A 346 1.23 10.52 1.79
CA ALA A 346 0.38 11.67 2.10
C ALA A 346 0.21 12.60 0.86
N ASN A 347 1.30 12.86 0.15
CA ASN A 347 1.33 13.73 -1.04
C ASN A 347 0.62 13.10 -2.27
N ASN A 348 0.21 11.83 -2.18
CA ASN A 348 -0.53 11.12 -3.21
C ASN A 348 -2.05 11.05 -2.94
N LEU A 349 -2.53 11.71 -1.88
CA LEU A 349 -3.94 12.00 -1.64
C LEU A 349 -4.29 13.38 -2.24
N ARG A 350 -5.39 13.46 -2.99
CA ARG A 350 -5.94 14.73 -3.47
C ARG A 350 -7.43 14.82 -3.23
N PHE A 351 -7.90 15.99 -2.86
CA PHE A 351 -9.29 16.38 -2.99
C PHE A 351 -9.40 17.23 -4.24
N ILE A 352 -10.23 16.81 -5.18
CA ILE A 352 -10.35 17.46 -6.48
C ILE A 352 -11.78 17.94 -6.64
N GLU A 353 -11.93 19.21 -7.00
CA GLU A 353 -13.23 19.83 -7.20
C GLU A 353 -13.30 20.55 -8.53
N ASP A 354 -14.31 20.21 -9.31
CA ASP A 354 -14.68 20.95 -10.49
C ASP A 354 -15.73 21.99 -10.12
N PRO A 355 -15.38 23.29 -10.09
CA PRO A 355 -16.37 24.31 -9.79
C PRO A 355 -17.48 24.36 -10.84
N MET A 356 -17.27 23.78 -12.03
CA MET A 356 -18.23 23.70 -13.14
C MET A 356 -19.00 22.38 -13.18
N GLY A 357 -18.62 21.41 -12.35
CA GLY A 357 -19.22 20.09 -12.37
C GLY A 357 -20.67 20.18 -11.90
N THR A 358 -21.59 19.58 -12.64
CA THR A 358 -23.00 19.47 -12.27
C THR A 358 -23.36 18.09 -11.74
N ASP A 359 -22.56 17.08 -12.05
CA ASP A 359 -22.74 15.70 -11.59
C ASP A 359 -22.12 15.52 -10.19
N GLU A 360 -22.96 15.25 -9.19
CA GLU A 360 -22.55 15.15 -7.78
C GLU A 360 -21.45 14.13 -7.52
N LEU A 361 -21.43 13.01 -8.26
CA LEU A 361 -20.44 11.94 -8.07
C LEU A 361 -19.04 12.33 -8.55
N THR A 362 -18.96 13.29 -9.48
CA THR A 362 -17.71 13.65 -10.14
C THR A 362 -17.29 15.09 -9.89
N ARG A 363 -18.21 15.97 -9.45
CA ARG A 363 -17.95 17.38 -9.10
C ARG A 363 -16.94 17.51 -7.96
N SER A 364 -16.96 16.59 -7.00
CA SER A 364 -16.02 16.56 -5.88
C SER A 364 -15.60 15.13 -5.61
N VAL A 365 -14.29 14.86 -5.68
CA VAL A 365 -13.74 13.51 -5.53
C VAL A 365 -12.55 13.49 -4.58
N VAL A 366 -12.38 12.35 -3.91
CA VAL A 366 -11.17 12.00 -3.17
C VAL A 366 -10.36 11.04 -4.02
N GLU A 367 -9.20 11.49 -4.48
CA GLU A 367 -8.27 10.71 -5.29
C GLU A 367 -7.13 10.19 -4.42
N PHE A 368 -6.89 8.87 -4.51
CA PHE A 368 -5.67 8.25 -4.03
C PHE A 368 -4.85 7.73 -5.19
N LYS A 369 -3.59 8.14 -5.28
CA LYS A 369 -2.63 7.58 -6.21
C LYS A 369 -1.80 6.49 -5.53
N LEU A 370 -1.97 5.26 -5.99
CA LEU A 370 -1.06 4.18 -5.67
C LEU A 370 0.12 4.25 -6.64
N GLU A 371 1.34 4.44 -6.14
CA GLU A 371 2.54 4.48 -6.99
C GLU A 371 2.84 3.11 -7.61
N HIS A 372 2.42 2.04 -6.95
CA HIS A 372 2.55 0.66 -7.39
C HIS A 372 1.68 -0.28 -6.56
N SER A 373 1.14 -1.32 -7.18
CA SER A 373 0.45 -2.42 -6.50
C SER A 373 1.30 -3.70 -6.44
N LYS A 374 0.69 -4.82 -6.01
CA LYS A 374 1.31 -6.16 -6.08
C LYS A 374 1.75 -6.51 -7.51
N THR A 375 1.19 -5.95 -8.56
CA THR A 375 1.62 -6.22 -9.94
C THR A 375 2.59 -5.19 -10.50
N GLY A 376 2.90 -4.14 -9.72
CA GLY A 376 3.93 -3.16 -10.05
C GLY A 376 3.41 -1.89 -10.73
N PHE A 377 2.12 -1.80 -11.04
CA PHE A 377 1.52 -0.65 -11.74
C PHE A 377 0.97 0.39 -10.77
N SER A 378 1.14 1.65 -11.16
CA SER A 378 0.45 2.74 -10.50
C SER A 378 -1.02 2.77 -10.93
N ARG A 379 -1.91 3.16 -10.01
CA ARG A 379 -3.32 3.38 -10.34
C ARG A 379 -3.91 4.52 -9.51
N TYR A 380 -4.95 5.13 -10.04
CA TYR A 380 -5.71 6.16 -9.37
C TYR A 380 -7.04 5.60 -8.90
N LEU A 381 -7.38 5.89 -7.66
CA LEU A 381 -8.63 5.48 -7.03
C LEU A 381 -9.38 6.75 -6.68
N ASN A 382 -10.37 7.08 -7.49
CA ASN A 382 -11.23 8.22 -7.26
C ASN A 382 -12.51 7.72 -6.62
N MET A 383 -12.88 8.32 -5.51
CA MET A 383 -14.14 8.08 -4.81
C MET A 383 -14.92 9.39 -4.81
N ALA A 384 -16.24 9.31 -4.96
CA ALA A 384 -17.10 10.47 -4.78
C ALA A 384 -16.92 11.04 -3.36
N ALA A 385 -16.96 12.37 -3.22
CA ALA A 385 -16.84 13.02 -1.92
C ALA A 385 -17.94 12.59 -0.93
N VAL A 386 -19.14 12.34 -1.47
CA VAL A 386 -20.27 11.70 -0.79
C VAL A 386 -20.81 10.63 -1.74
N THR A 387 -21.03 9.41 -1.23
CA THR A 387 -21.59 8.33 -2.05
C THR A 387 -23.11 8.45 -2.16
N ALA A 388 -23.69 8.07 -3.31
CA ALA A 388 -25.08 8.39 -3.62
C ALA A 388 -26.12 7.60 -2.82
N THR A 389 -25.85 6.32 -2.49
CA THR A 389 -26.89 5.47 -1.87
C THR A 389 -26.70 5.32 -0.37
N SER A 390 -25.49 5.07 0.12
CA SER A 390 -25.23 5.01 1.56
C SER A 390 -25.03 6.38 2.19
N GLY A 391 -24.72 7.43 1.41
CA GLY A 391 -24.47 8.78 1.94
C GLY A 391 -23.16 8.88 2.71
N LEU A 392 -22.20 7.98 2.47
CA LEU A 392 -20.91 7.98 3.14
C LEU A 392 -20.13 9.25 2.77
N ARG A 393 -19.83 10.08 3.78
CA ARG A 393 -19.10 11.35 3.62
C ARG A 393 -17.59 11.12 3.56
N VAL A 394 -17.12 10.57 2.44
CA VAL A 394 -15.71 10.17 2.22
C VAL A 394 -14.76 11.35 2.41
N ALA A 395 -15.04 12.49 1.76
CA ALA A 395 -14.16 13.66 1.84
C ALA A 395 -13.99 14.18 3.27
N ASP A 396 -15.08 14.22 4.04
CA ASP A 396 -15.07 14.70 5.42
C ASP A 396 -14.28 13.80 6.35
N ALA A 397 -14.46 12.47 6.22
CA ALA A 397 -13.72 11.50 7.01
C ALA A 397 -12.21 11.58 6.74
N VAL A 398 -11.81 11.70 5.47
CA VAL A 398 -10.39 11.79 5.09
C VAL A 398 -9.80 13.14 5.51
N MET A 399 -10.51 14.26 5.32
CA MET A 399 -10.07 15.58 5.80
C MET A 399 -9.95 15.63 7.33
N ALA A 400 -10.88 15.02 8.06
CA ALA A 400 -10.81 14.92 9.51
C ALA A 400 -9.55 14.17 9.97
N TYR A 401 -9.19 13.10 9.27
CA TYR A 401 -7.93 12.40 9.50
C TYR A 401 -6.71 13.27 9.17
N CYS A 402 -6.67 13.95 8.02
CA CYS A 402 -5.56 14.84 7.65
C CYS A 402 -5.33 15.95 8.69
N ARG A 403 -6.41 16.53 9.23
CA ARG A 403 -6.34 17.49 10.34
C ARG A 403 -5.78 16.86 11.61
N ALA A 404 -6.27 15.68 11.99
CA ALA A 404 -5.79 14.96 13.17
C ALA A 404 -4.32 14.51 13.04
N ALA A 405 -3.84 14.28 11.81
CA ALA A 405 -2.46 13.98 11.49
C ALA A 405 -1.55 15.23 11.38
N GLU A 406 -2.11 16.43 11.57
CA GLU A 406 -1.40 17.71 11.48
C GLU A 406 -0.75 17.95 10.10
N PHE A 407 -1.34 17.41 9.02
CA PHE A 407 -0.81 17.67 7.69
C PHE A 407 -1.09 19.10 7.24
N LYS A 408 -0.06 19.78 6.74
CA LYS A 408 -0.23 21.03 6.01
C LYS A 408 -0.96 20.72 4.71
N MET A 409 -2.06 21.42 4.46
CA MET A 409 -2.82 21.28 3.21
C MET A 409 -2.42 22.40 2.25
N VAL A 410 -2.15 22.04 1.00
CA VAL A 410 -1.81 22.98 -0.08
C VAL A 410 -2.88 22.93 -1.14
N THR A 411 -3.33 24.11 -1.58
CA THR A 411 -4.37 24.27 -2.61
C THR A 411 -3.72 24.76 -3.90
N THR A 412 -3.97 24.08 -5.01
CA THR A 412 -3.50 24.45 -6.35
C THR A 412 -4.64 24.38 -7.36
N VAL A 413 -4.41 24.89 -8.57
CA VAL A 413 -5.33 24.77 -9.71
C VAL A 413 -4.64 23.99 -10.83
N GLN A 414 -5.28 22.92 -11.29
CA GLN A 414 -4.78 22.08 -12.38
C GLN A 414 -5.91 21.87 -13.39
N ALA A 415 -5.71 22.21 -14.67
CA ALA A 415 -6.70 22.04 -15.73
C ALA A 415 -8.11 22.61 -15.39
N GLY A 416 -8.14 23.74 -14.70
CA GLY A 416 -9.38 24.44 -14.31
C GLY A 416 -10.11 23.84 -13.11
N VAL A 417 -9.60 22.77 -12.49
CA VAL A 417 -10.14 22.20 -11.25
C VAL A 417 -9.26 22.57 -10.06
N ARG A 418 -9.88 22.69 -8.88
CA ARG A 418 -9.20 22.91 -7.61
C ARG A 418 -8.64 21.60 -7.09
N VAL A 419 -7.40 21.61 -6.61
CA VAL A 419 -6.71 20.43 -6.07
C VAL A 419 -6.13 20.76 -4.70
N ILE A 420 -6.60 20.07 -3.67
CA ILE A 420 -6.13 20.21 -2.29
C ILE A 420 -5.34 18.94 -1.94
N THR A 421 -4.11 19.07 -1.45
CA THR A 421 -3.19 17.95 -1.24
C THR A 421 -2.43 18.13 0.08
N PRO A 422 -2.24 17.06 0.89
CA PRO A 422 -1.30 17.09 2.01
C PRO A 422 0.14 17.32 1.53
N ASP A 423 0.86 18.23 2.17
CA ASP A 423 2.29 18.44 1.98
C ASP A 423 3.04 17.94 3.21
N PHE A 424 3.45 16.68 3.17
CA PHE A 424 4.04 16.01 4.32
C PHE A 424 5.28 15.20 3.91
N TRP A 425 6.43 15.65 4.39
CA TRP A 425 7.73 15.08 4.10
C TRP A 425 8.40 14.61 5.39
N VAL A 426 9.25 13.58 5.25
CA VAL A 426 10.00 13.00 6.36
C VAL A 426 11.48 12.89 6.00
N VAL A 427 12.35 13.02 7.00
CA VAL A 427 13.74 12.59 6.89
C VAL A 427 13.82 11.13 7.32
N ARG A 428 14.17 10.27 6.36
CA ARG A 428 14.37 8.85 6.56
C ARG A 428 15.85 8.55 6.75
N VAL A 429 16.17 7.65 7.68
CA VAL A 429 17.51 7.08 7.86
C VAL A 429 17.44 5.56 7.73
N SER A 430 18.28 5.01 6.87
CA SER A 430 18.45 3.56 6.73
C SER A 430 19.08 2.97 7.99
N LEU A 431 18.54 1.83 8.42
CA LEU A 431 19.15 0.99 9.44
C LEU A 431 19.92 -0.20 8.82
N LEU A 432 19.83 -0.37 7.49
CA LEU A 432 20.59 -1.37 6.76
C LEU A 432 22.08 -1.01 6.72
N GLY A 433 22.94 -1.99 7.00
CA GLY A 433 24.38 -1.80 7.06
C GLY A 433 24.89 -1.17 8.36
N LEU A 434 24.01 -0.85 9.31
CA LEU A 434 24.41 -0.40 10.64
C LEU A 434 24.63 -1.60 11.56
N ASP A 435 25.65 -1.50 12.41
CA ASP A 435 25.80 -2.33 13.61
C ASP A 435 25.21 -1.61 14.84
N GLU A 436 25.23 -2.29 15.99
CA GLU A 436 24.67 -1.75 17.23
C GLU A 436 25.37 -0.44 17.66
N ARG A 437 26.69 -0.35 17.44
CA ARG A 437 27.47 0.87 17.73
C ARG A 437 27.03 2.03 16.85
N GLY A 438 26.78 1.77 15.56
CA GLY A 438 26.23 2.72 14.60
C GLY A 438 24.85 3.22 15.00
N LEU A 439 23.97 2.32 15.46
CA LEU A 439 22.65 2.70 15.97
C LEU A 439 22.74 3.60 17.23
N ILE A 440 23.59 3.24 18.19
CA ILE A 440 23.81 4.05 19.41
C ILE A 440 24.37 5.43 19.04
N LYS A 441 25.34 5.48 18.11
CA LYS A 441 25.90 6.75 17.62
C LYS A 441 24.84 7.61 16.94
N LEU A 442 23.95 7.02 16.13
CA LEU A 442 22.83 7.73 15.50
C LEU A 442 21.94 8.38 16.57
N MET A 443 21.54 7.63 17.60
CA MET A 443 20.71 8.18 18.68
C MET A 443 21.40 9.32 19.44
N ASN A 444 22.72 9.23 19.65
CA ASN A 444 23.49 10.31 20.25
C ASN A 444 23.58 11.57 19.37
N VAL A 445 23.65 11.39 18.05
CA VAL A 445 23.59 12.51 17.09
C VAL A 445 22.22 13.18 17.17
N LEU A 446 21.14 12.40 17.09
CA LEU A 446 19.77 12.94 17.13
C LEU A 446 19.45 13.66 18.45
N ARG A 447 19.92 13.13 19.59
CA ARG A 447 19.76 13.77 20.90
C ARG A 447 20.39 15.17 20.98
N LYS A 448 21.46 15.41 20.20
CA LYS A 448 22.17 16.70 20.16
C LYS A 448 21.69 17.61 19.03
N ASP A 449 20.81 17.13 18.16
CA ASP A 449 20.28 17.92 17.06
C ASP A 449 19.36 19.02 17.62
N LYS A 450 19.38 20.19 16.96
CA LYS A 450 18.62 21.37 17.39
C LYS A 450 17.27 21.51 16.67
N SER A 451 16.96 20.62 15.72
CA SER A 451 15.69 20.63 15.01
C SER A 451 14.52 20.38 15.97
N PRO A 452 13.52 21.27 16.03
CA PRO A 452 12.32 21.07 16.85
C PRO A 452 11.57 19.78 16.50
N SER A 453 11.57 19.41 15.21
CA SER A 453 10.92 18.19 14.71
C SER A 453 11.62 16.93 15.24
N VAL A 454 12.96 16.91 15.22
CA VAL A 454 13.73 15.79 15.81
C VAL A 454 13.45 15.70 17.31
N ALA A 455 13.46 16.83 18.04
CA ALA A 455 13.17 16.84 19.47
C ALA A 455 11.76 16.31 19.78
N LYS A 456 10.73 16.73 19.01
CA LYS A 456 9.34 16.26 19.15
C LYS A 456 9.23 14.73 19.02
N HIS A 457 10.04 14.12 18.15
CA HIS A 457 9.90 12.70 17.79
C HIS A 457 10.99 11.79 18.36
N LEU A 458 11.95 12.30 19.13
CA LEU A 458 13.16 11.59 19.54
C LEU A 458 12.88 10.28 20.30
N ASP A 459 12.00 10.32 21.30
CA ASP A 459 11.71 9.14 22.13
C ASP A 459 11.04 8.03 21.33
N VAL A 460 10.07 8.40 20.49
CA VAL A 460 9.40 7.47 19.57
C VAL A 460 10.39 6.91 18.56
N THR A 461 11.24 7.76 17.99
CA THR A 461 12.28 7.39 17.03
C THR A 461 13.23 6.37 17.63
N LYS A 462 13.65 6.56 18.89
CA LYS A 462 14.54 5.63 19.58
C LYS A 462 13.91 4.24 19.70
N VAL A 463 12.66 4.15 20.16
CA VAL A 463 11.95 2.88 20.32
C VAL A 463 11.75 2.19 18.95
N GLU A 464 11.32 2.94 17.94
CA GLU A 464 11.11 2.38 16.60
C GLU A 464 12.41 1.94 15.93
N ALA A 465 13.49 2.71 16.09
CA ALA A 465 14.80 2.36 15.54
C ALA A 465 15.32 1.05 16.15
N GLN A 466 15.19 0.86 17.48
CA GLN A 466 15.55 -0.39 18.15
C GLN A 466 14.69 -1.56 17.66
N ARG A 467 13.36 -1.38 17.62
CA ARG A 467 12.41 -2.40 17.17
C ARG A 467 12.67 -2.84 15.73
N ARG A 468 12.94 -1.89 14.84
CA ARG A 468 13.15 -2.13 13.40
C ARG A 468 14.54 -2.64 13.07
N TYR A 469 15.55 -2.21 13.83
CA TYR A 469 16.89 -2.78 13.74
C TYR A 469 16.88 -4.28 14.09
N GLY A 470 16.20 -4.64 15.19
CA GLY A 470 16.03 -6.02 15.65
C GLY A 470 14.96 -6.81 14.90
N ALA A 471 14.26 -6.22 13.93
CA ALA A 471 13.24 -6.92 13.17
C ALA A 471 13.87 -8.00 12.28
N THR A 472 13.37 -9.22 12.42
CA THR A 472 13.73 -10.40 11.61
C THR A 472 12.49 -10.93 10.90
N GLY A 473 12.68 -11.78 9.88
CA GLY A 473 11.57 -12.38 9.13
C GLY A 473 11.08 -11.56 7.94
N ASN A 474 9.83 -11.81 7.52
CA ASN A 474 9.28 -11.34 6.25
C ASN A 474 9.15 -9.81 6.19
N GLU A 475 9.57 -9.24 5.06
CA GLU A 475 9.57 -7.80 4.79
C GLU A 475 10.44 -7.00 5.77
N SER A 476 11.38 -7.67 6.47
CA SER A 476 12.22 -7.03 7.47
C SER A 476 13.15 -6.00 6.82
N GLN A 477 13.70 -6.31 5.63
CA GLN A 477 14.55 -5.38 4.88
C GLN A 477 13.85 -4.07 4.56
N ALA A 478 12.61 -4.15 4.05
CA ALA A 478 11.81 -2.98 3.72
C ALA A 478 11.42 -2.14 4.94
N LYS A 479 11.52 -2.72 6.15
CA LYS A 479 11.21 -2.08 7.43
C LYS A 479 12.45 -1.52 8.15
N LYS A 480 13.68 -1.85 7.70
CA LYS A 480 14.96 -1.44 8.32
C LYS A 480 15.32 0.02 7.98
N TYR A 481 14.43 0.93 8.34
CA TYR A 481 14.66 2.36 8.34
C TYR A 481 13.89 3.00 9.49
N VAL A 482 14.20 4.26 9.81
CA VAL A 482 13.40 5.07 10.72
C VAL A 482 13.21 6.48 10.16
N ASN A 483 12.00 7.02 10.28
CA ASN A 483 11.72 8.42 9.98
C ASN A 483 11.93 9.24 11.26
N ILE A 484 12.80 10.25 11.21
CA ILE A 484 13.35 10.93 12.40
C ILE A 484 12.86 12.36 12.58
N ALA A 485 12.33 12.95 11.52
CA ALA A 485 11.81 14.31 11.47
C ALA A 485 10.78 14.41 10.36
N SER A 486 9.83 15.33 10.50
CA SER A 486 8.85 15.69 9.49
C SER A 486 8.66 17.18 9.36
N GLY A 487 8.14 17.60 8.22
CA GLY A 487 7.78 18.98 7.89
C GLY A 487 7.10 19.03 6.53
N ASP A 488 6.93 20.23 6.00
CA ASP A 488 6.39 20.42 4.65
C ASP A 488 7.51 20.53 3.60
N SER A 489 7.14 20.63 2.32
CA SER A 489 8.12 20.68 1.21
C SER A 489 9.10 21.84 1.33
N THR A 490 8.69 22.96 1.94
CA THR A 490 9.45 24.20 2.06
C THR A 490 10.38 24.24 3.28
N ASP A 491 10.29 23.25 4.17
CA ASP A 491 11.14 23.15 5.35
C ASP A 491 12.57 22.72 4.99
N LYS A 492 13.44 23.72 4.81
CA LYS A 492 14.87 23.54 4.51
C LYS A 492 15.62 22.79 5.60
N SER A 493 15.12 22.80 6.85
CA SER A 493 15.79 22.13 7.96
C SER A 493 15.84 20.61 7.78
N LEU A 494 14.88 20.05 7.02
CA LEU A 494 14.86 18.63 6.67
C LEU A 494 15.99 18.27 5.72
N ASP A 495 16.22 19.09 4.70
CA ASP A 495 17.30 18.90 3.72
C ASP A 495 18.68 19.04 4.39
N GLU A 496 18.83 20.04 5.26
CA GLU A 496 20.05 20.22 6.05
C GLU A 496 20.30 19.03 6.99
N LEU A 497 19.27 18.48 7.64
CA LEU A 497 19.37 17.31 8.51
C LEU A 497 19.82 16.07 7.72
N ALA A 498 19.20 15.80 6.56
CA ALA A 498 19.59 14.69 5.70
C ALA A 498 21.04 14.81 5.21
N ALA A 499 21.47 16.01 4.80
CA ALA A 499 22.84 16.28 4.39
C ALA A 499 23.85 16.10 5.53
N ARG A 500 23.54 16.58 6.74
CA ARG A 500 24.40 16.38 7.92
C ARG A 500 24.58 14.89 8.25
N LEU A 501 23.50 14.12 8.23
CA LEU A 501 23.55 12.68 8.51
C LEU A 501 24.33 11.92 7.44
N THR A 502 24.17 12.30 6.17
CA THR A 502 24.95 11.75 5.05
C THR A 502 26.44 12.01 5.22
N LYS A 503 26.83 13.24 5.62
CA LYS A 503 28.23 13.59 5.92
C LYS A 503 28.80 12.78 7.10
N LEU A 504 27.96 12.32 8.02
CA LEU A 504 28.35 11.45 9.14
C LEU A 504 28.43 9.97 8.76
N GLY A 505 28.14 9.61 7.51
CA GLY A 505 28.21 8.25 6.98
C GLY A 505 26.91 7.45 7.05
N TYR A 506 25.78 8.09 7.41
CA TYR A 506 24.47 7.43 7.37
C TYR A 506 23.83 7.55 5.98
N THR A 507 23.03 6.57 5.58
CA THR A 507 22.16 6.73 4.42
C THR A 507 20.89 7.45 4.86
N ALA A 508 20.77 8.74 4.55
CA ALA A 508 19.64 9.59 4.96
C ALA A 508 19.10 10.43 3.81
N GLN A 509 17.77 10.54 3.69
CA GLN A 509 17.09 11.21 2.56
C GLN A 509 15.78 11.86 3.01
N LYS A 510 15.41 12.99 2.39
CA LYS A 510 14.07 13.58 2.48
C LYS A 510 13.14 12.88 1.50
N LEU A 511 12.00 12.38 1.97
CA LEU A 511 11.03 11.61 1.18
C LEU A 511 9.59 12.01 1.52
N PRO A 512 8.61 11.81 0.63
CA PRO A 512 7.21 11.95 0.98
C PRO A 512 6.85 10.98 2.12
N GLY A 513 6.10 11.48 3.10
CA GLY A 513 5.71 10.69 4.27
C GLY A 513 4.52 9.75 4.00
N PRO A 514 4.31 8.75 4.87
CA PRO A 514 3.12 7.89 4.80
C PRO A 514 1.83 8.68 5.01
N LEU A 515 0.76 8.30 4.31
CA LEU A 515 -0.57 8.86 4.57
C LEU A 515 -1.09 8.41 5.93
N LEU A 516 -1.24 7.09 6.13
CA LEU A 516 -1.72 6.53 7.39
C LEU A 516 -0.57 6.35 8.36
N LEU A 517 -0.59 7.09 9.47
CA LEU A 517 0.43 7.09 10.50
C LEU A 517 0.15 6.01 11.56
N ALA A 518 1.20 5.29 11.95
CA ALA A 518 1.17 4.46 13.14
C ALA A 518 1.03 5.33 14.40
N THR A 519 0.66 4.72 15.52
CA THR A 519 0.54 5.42 16.81
C THR A 519 1.45 4.80 17.88
N THR A 520 1.77 5.58 18.91
CA THR A 520 2.25 5.03 20.19
C THR A 520 1.11 4.23 20.81
N GLY A 521 1.39 3.00 21.25
CA GLY A 521 0.38 2.16 21.90
C GLY A 521 -0.01 2.70 23.28
N GLY A 522 -1.01 2.08 23.90
CA GLY A 522 -1.49 2.44 25.24
C GLY A 522 -2.36 3.70 25.27
N ASN A 523 -2.43 4.34 26.44
CA ASN A 523 -3.36 5.45 26.73
C ASN A 523 -2.99 6.79 26.09
N ARG A 524 -1.82 6.89 25.43
CA ARG A 524 -1.42 8.06 24.65
C ARG A 524 -1.27 7.61 23.21
N GLN A 525 -2.32 7.75 22.42
CA GLN A 525 -2.35 7.39 20.99
C GLN A 525 -1.76 8.52 20.13
N VAL A 526 -0.48 8.83 20.31
CA VAL A 526 0.20 9.90 19.57
C VAL A 526 0.66 9.37 18.21
N PRO A 527 0.42 10.11 17.11
CA PRO A 527 0.92 9.74 15.79
C PRO A 527 2.45 9.63 15.75
N LYS A 528 2.95 8.59 15.08
CA LYS A 528 4.36 8.37 14.77
C LYS A 528 4.62 8.76 13.32
N LEU A 529 5.85 9.14 13.00
CA LEU A 529 6.27 9.36 11.61
C LEU A 529 6.42 8.06 10.80
N MET A 530 6.02 6.92 11.36
CA MET A 530 6.11 5.61 10.73
C MET A 530 4.76 5.22 10.10
N PRO A 531 4.75 4.45 9.00
CA PRO A 531 3.52 4.01 8.39
C PRO A 531 2.73 3.07 9.29
N TYR A 532 1.40 3.13 9.14
CA TYR A 532 0.48 2.16 9.71
C TYR A 532 0.68 0.79 9.04
N SER A 533 0.86 -0.27 9.83
CA SER A 533 1.13 -1.62 9.35
C SER A 533 -0.13 -2.40 9.00
N THR A 534 -0.05 -3.19 7.92
CA THR A 534 -1.13 -4.06 7.43
C THR A 534 -1.64 -5.04 8.47
N SER A 535 -0.74 -5.68 9.21
CA SER A 535 -1.11 -6.64 10.26
C SER A 535 -1.94 -6.00 11.36
N THR A 536 -1.57 -4.77 11.77
CA THR A 536 -2.31 -4.02 12.79
C THR A 536 -3.67 -3.58 12.28
N ALA A 537 -3.75 -3.14 11.02
CA ALA A 537 -5.00 -2.75 10.37
C ALA A 537 -5.96 -3.93 10.17
N SER A 538 -5.45 -5.12 9.85
CA SER A 538 -6.29 -6.31 9.62
C SER A 538 -6.93 -6.87 10.87
N ALA A 539 -6.32 -6.66 12.04
CA ALA A 539 -6.76 -7.26 13.30
C ALA A 539 -8.19 -6.82 13.71
N PRO A 540 -8.55 -5.52 13.75
CA PRO A 540 -9.88 -5.09 14.14
C PRO A 540 -10.95 -5.30 13.04
N THR A 541 -10.58 -5.53 11.78
CA THR A 541 -11.55 -5.58 10.67
C THR A 541 -12.61 -6.66 10.88
N LYS A 542 -12.19 -7.87 11.27
CA LYS A 542 -13.11 -8.99 11.53
C LYS A 542 -14.05 -8.69 12.70
N GLU A 543 -13.53 -8.10 13.77
CA GLU A 543 -14.29 -7.72 14.96
C GLU A 543 -15.39 -6.72 14.59
N ILE A 544 -15.04 -5.63 13.91
CA ILE A 544 -15.98 -4.57 13.53
C ILE A 544 -17.03 -5.04 12.54
N LEU A 545 -16.66 -5.86 11.54
CA LEU A 545 -17.62 -6.46 10.61
C LEU A 545 -18.58 -7.43 11.30
N THR A 546 -18.11 -8.15 12.33
CA THR A 546 -18.97 -9.02 13.15
C THR A 546 -19.99 -8.18 13.90
N SER A 547 -19.57 -7.09 14.54
CA SER A 547 -20.49 -6.18 15.23
C SER A 547 -21.49 -5.52 14.28
N ALA A 548 -21.06 -5.13 13.08
CA ALA A 548 -21.95 -4.55 12.07
C ALA A 548 -23.03 -5.53 11.62
N TRP A 549 -22.65 -6.79 11.39
CA TRP A 549 -23.57 -7.86 11.04
C TRP A 549 -24.58 -8.11 12.18
N GLN A 550 -24.09 -8.20 13.42
CA GLN A 550 -24.95 -8.41 14.59
C GLN A 550 -25.92 -7.24 14.81
N ALA A 551 -25.47 -5.99 14.61
CA ALA A 551 -26.32 -4.81 14.70
C ALA A 551 -27.44 -4.79 13.64
N GLY A 552 -27.21 -5.42 12.48
CA GLY A 552 -28.22 -5.59 11.42
C GLY A 552 -29.13 -6.81 11.58
N CYS A 553 -28.90 -7.65 12.61
CA CYS A 553 -29.71 -8.84 12.86
C CYS A 553 -30.85 -8.58 13.84
N VAL A 554 -32.05 -9.08 13.53
CA VAL A 554 -33.21 -9.07 14.43
C VAL A 554 -33.69 -10.52 14.61
N GLY A 555 -33.79 -10.98 15.86
CA GLY A 555 -34.20 -12.37 16.15
C GLY A 555 -33.25 -13.45 15.60
N GLY A 556 -31.99 -13.11 15.34
CA GLY A 556 -30.99 -14.02 14.76
C GLY A 556 -30.97 -14.07 13.23
N ALA A 557 -31.85 -13.31 12.55
CA ALA A 557 -31.87 -13.19 11.09
C ALA A 557 -31.40 -11.80 10.64
N SER A 558 -30.56 -11.76 9.60
CA SER A 558 -30.15 -10.50 8.97
C SER A 558 -31.37 -9.80 8.35
N GLN A 559 -31.52 -8.50 8.61
CA GLN A 559 -32.48 -7.63 7.92
C GLN A 559 -31.88 -7.00 6.66
N ASP A 560 -30.58 -7.19 6.44
CA ASP A 560 -29.89 -6.64 5.29
C ASP A 560 -30.14 -7.52 4.05
N VAL A 561 -30.93 -6.99 3.12
CA VAL A 561 -31.29 -7.65 1.85
C VAL A 561 -30.09 -7.85 0.92
N ASP A 562 -29.00 -7.12 1.15
CA ASP A 562 -27.76 -7.25 0.38
C ASP A 562 -26.81 -8.30 0.96
N LEU A 563 -27.11 -8.85 2.14
CA LEU A 563 -26.30 -9.88 2.76
C LEU A 563 -26.65 -11.25 2.17
N ASP A 564 -25.87 -11.66 1.19
CA ASP A 564 -25.96 -12.96 0.54
C ASP A 564 -25.30 -14.05 1.40
N LEU A 565 -26.09 -14.67 2.29
CA LEU A 565 -25.69 -15.79 3.15
C LEU A 565 -26.80 -16.84 3.15
N GLU A 566 -26.39 -18.12 3.05
CA GLU A 566 -27.32 -19.22 3.25
C GLU A 566 -27.88 -19.23 4.69
N PRO A 567 -29.17 -19.60 4.87
CA PRO A 567 -29.76 -19.69 6.19
C PRO A 567 -28.96 -20.60 7.13
N GLY A 568 -28.55 -20.07 8.29
CA GLY A 568 -27.79 -20.80 9.31
C GLY A 568 -26.27 -20.76 9.16
N THR A 569 -25.75 -20.23 8.04
CA THR A 569 -24.31 -20.12 7.80
C THR A 569 -23.73 -18.89 8.52
N GLN A 570 -22.59 -19.09 9.20
CA GLN A 570 -21.86 -18.01 9.84
C GLN A 570 -20.97 -17.28 8.81
N PRO A 571 -20.95 -15.94 8.82
CA PRO A 571 -20.14 -15.21 7.86
C PRO A 571 -18.64 -15.34 8.12
N LYS A 572 -17.87 -15.39 7.04
CA LYS A 572 -16.41 -15.44 7.05
C LYS A 572 -15.82 -14.08 6.70
N TRP A 573 -15.65 -13.25 7.74
CA TRP A 573 -15.11 -11.90 7.57
C TRP A 573 -13.59 -11.86 7.42
N SER A 574 -13.13 -10.99 6.51
CA SER A 574 -11.73 -10.59 6.36
C SER A 574 -11.64 -9.20 5.71
N THR A 575 -10.43 -8.68 5.53
CA THR A 575 -10.20 -7.45 4.75
C THR A 575 -10.70 -7.58 3.30
N HIS A 576 -10.74 -8.80 2.75
CA HIS A 576 -11.33 -9.04 1.44
C HIS A 576 -12.85 -8.80 1.39
N SER A 577 -13.56 -8.86 2.52
CA SER A 577 -15.00 -8.61 2.59
C SER A 577 -15.37 -7.20 2.15
N LEU A 578 -14.58 -6.20 2.56
CA LEU A 578 -14.75 -4.78 2.19
C LEU A 578 -14.40 -4.53 0.71
N ARG A 579 -13.29 -5.09 0.25
CA ARG A 579 -12.90 -4.95 -1.16
C ARG A 579 -13.91 -5.61 -2.12
N ARG A 580 -14.48 -6.76 -1.73
CA ARG A 580 -15.55 -7.44 -2.49
C ARG A 580 -16.83 -6.63 -2.52
N LEU A 581 -17.15 -5.93 -1.42
CA LEU A 581 -18.29 -5.01 -1.37
C LEU A 581 -18.17 -3.95 -2.46
N GLY A 582 -17.02 -3.26 -2.55
CA GLY A 582 -16.77 -2.27 -3.61
C GLY A 582 -17.00 -2.81 -5.02
N ASP A 583 -16.43 -3.98 -5.34
CA ASP A 583 -16.57 -4.60 -6.66
C ASP A 583 -18.02 -5.02 -6.96
N THR A 584 -18.71 -5.59 -5.98
CA THR A 584 -20.10 -6.05 -6.11
C THR A 584 -21.04 -4.88 -6.37
N VAL A 585 -20.89 -3.78 -5.62
CA VAL A 585 -21.68 -2.55 -5.79
C VAL A 585 -21.41 -1.93 -7.16
N ALA A 586 -20.15 -1.82 -7.56
CA ALA A 586 -19.78 -1.30 -8.88
C ALA A 586 -20.46 -2.09 -10.01
N ARG A 587 -20.46 -3.43 -9.92
CA ARG A 587 -21.12 -4.31 -10.90
C ARG A 587 -22.64 -4.18 -10.89
N ARG A 588 -23.24 -4.06 -9.70
CA ARG A 588 -24.70 -3.93 -9.54
C ARG A 588 -25.23 -2.65 -10.19
N TYR A 589 -24.53 -1.53 -10.00
CA TYR A 589 -24.99 -0.21 -10.44
C TYR A 589 -24.48 0.24 -11.82
N ARG A 590 -23.83 -0.63 -12.60
CA ARG A 590 -23.37 -0.30 -13.97
C ARG A 590 -24.44 0.32 -14.86
N HIS A 591 -25.67 -0.16 -14.74
CA HIS A 591 -26.80 0.33 -15.52
C HIS A 591 -27.18 1.78 -15.20
N VAL A 592 -26.86 2.24 -13.98
CA VAL A 592 -27.06 3.63 -13.54
C VAL A 592 -25.88 4.51 -13.93
N THR A 593 -24.66 4.02 -13.72
CA THR A 593 -23.44 4.84 -13.85
C THR A 593 -22.84 4.83 -15.26
N GLY A 594 -23.27 3.90 -16.11
CA GLY A 594 -22.73 3.70 -17.46
C GLY A 594 -21.33 3.09 -17.49
N VAL A 595 -20.79 2.63 -16.36
CA VAL A 595 -19.44 2.04 -16.29
C VAL A 595 -19.44 0.61 -16.82
N THR A 596 -18.38 0.27 -17.55
CA THR A 596 -18.18 -1.06 -18.16
C THR A 596 -17.51 -2.03 -17.19
N SER A 597 -17.64 -3.34 -17.45
CA SER A 597 -16.91 -4.38 -16.70
C SER A 597 -15.40 -4.16 -16.73
N ASP A 598 -14.86 -3.78 -17.88
CA ASP A 598 -13.43 -3.59 -18.06
C ASP A 598 -12.93 -2.42 -17.21
N GLN A 599 -13.68 -1.31 -17.15
CA GLN A 599 -13.35 -0.19 -16.26
C GLN A 599 -13.32 -0.60 -14.79
N ILE A 600 -14.26 -1.45 -14.36
CA ILE A 600 -14.28 -1.99 -12.99
C ILE A 600 -13.04 -2.87 -12.77
N ASP A 601 -12.77 -3.83 -13.65
CA ASP A 601 -11.64 -4.76 -13.50
C ASP A 601 -10.29 -4.03 -13.48
N ILE A 602 -10.17 -2.94 -14.25
CA ILE A 602 -9.03 -2.02 -14.27
C ILE A 602 -8.90 -1.28 -12.93
N TYR A 603 -9.99 -0.71 -12.43
CA TYR A 603 -10.03 0.06 -11.18
C TYR A 603 -9.63 -0.81 -9.97
N PHE A 604 -10.21 -2.01 -9.88
CA PHE A 604 -9.90 -2.96 -8.80
C PHE A 604 -8.58 -3.71 -9.03
N GLY A 605 -8.03 -3.71 -10.24
CA GLY A 605 -6.78 -4.38 -10.58
C GLY A 605 -6.90 -5.90 -10.63
N TRP A 606 -8.00 -6.42 -11.21
CA TRP A 606 -8.21 -7.85 -11.47
C TRP A 606 -7.55 -8.31 -12.78
N GLN A 607 -7.42 -7.41 -13.77
CA GLN A 607 -6.84 -7.69 -15.09
C GLN A 607 -5.62 -6.80 -15.41
N GLU A 608 -4.71 -6.63 -14.43
CA GLU A 608 -3.54 -5.73 -14.55
C GLU A 608 -2.58 -6.12 -15.70
N LYS A 609 -2.64 -7.35 -16.23
CA LYS A 609 -1.90 -7.75 -17.44
C LYS A 609 -2.53 -7.27 -18.75
N ILE A 610 -3.83 -6.99 -18.78
CA ILE A 610 -4.51 -6.41 -19.95
C ILE A 610 -4.27 -4.89 -19.98
N LEU A 611 -4.23 -4.26 -18.80
CA LEU A 611 -3.78 -2.88 -18.62
C LEU A 611 -2.38 -2.61 -19.22
N LEU A 612 -1.48 -3.58 -19.12
CA LEU A 612 -0.13 -3.50 -19.72
C LEU A 612 -0.14 -3.30 -21.23
N LEU A 613 -1.14 -3.83 -21.93
CA LEU A 613 -1.24 -3.79 -23.38
C LEU A 613 -2.08 -2.59 -23.85
N ALA A 614 -3.01 -2.12 -23.01
CA ALA A 614 -3.91 -1.01 -23.32
C ALA A 614 -3.29 0.35 -22.96
N MET A 615 -2.26 0.79 -23.68
CA MET A 615 -1.61 2.11 -23.49
C MET A 615 -2.60 3.28 -23.46
N GLN A 616 -3.71 3.18 -24.20
CA GLN A 616 -4.77 4.19 -24.23
C GLN A 616 -5.44 4.39 -22.85
N VAL A 617 -5.62 3.31 -22.07
CA VAL A 617 -6.15 3.40 -20.70
C VAL A 617 -5.16 4.10 -19.78
N HIS A 618 -3.87 3.79 -19.90
CA HIS A 618 -2.83 4.50 -19.16
C HIS A 618 -2.85 6.01 -19.44
N TYR A 619 -2.97 6.42 -20.70
CA TYR A 619 -3.07 7.84 -21.06
C TYR A 619 -4.37 8.49 -20.62
N ALA A 620 -5.51 7.80 -20.70
CA ALA A 620 -6.79 8.31 -20.20
C ALA A 620 -6.70 8.65 -18.70
N THR A 621 -6.03 7.81 -17.90
CA THR A 621 -5.79 8.09 -16.47
C THR A 621 -4.83 9.25 -16.20
N MET A 622 -4.17 9.84 -17.22
CA MET A 622 -3.34 11.04 -17.04
C MET A 622 -4.16 12.34 -17.00
N SER A 623 -5.36 12.36 -17.60
CA SER A 623 -6.26 13.52 -17.51
C SER A 623 -6.95 13.57 -16.14
N ILE A 624 -6.86 14.71 -15.46
CA ILE A 624 -7.51 14.87 -14.15
C ILE A 624 -9.04 14.75 -14.24
N ARG A 625 -9.64 15.21 -15.34
CA ARG A 625 -11.10 15.13 -15.55
C ARG A 625 -11.56 13.69 -15.80
N GLU A 626 -10.80 12.91 -16.57
CA GLU A 626 -11.10 11.48 -16.75
C GLU A 626 -10.91 10.69 -15.46
N ARG A 627 -9.93 11.05 -14.63
CA ARG A 627 -9.79 10.48 -13.30
C ARG A 627 -11.00 10.80 -12.41
N MET A 628 -11.48 12.05 -12.41
CA MET A 628 -12.71 12.40 -11.68
C MET A 628 -13.90 11.56 -12.15
N ASN A 629 -14.05 11.31 -13.46
CA ASN A 629 -15.11 10.43 -13.98
C ASN A 629 -15.06 9.01 -13.41
N SER A 630 -13.88 8.48 -13.07
CA SER A 630 -13.76 7.14 -12.47
C SER A 630 -14.40 7.02 -11.08
N ALA A 631 -14.72 8.14 -10.42
CA ALA A 631 -15.50 8.12 -9.18
C ALA A 631 -16.90 7.51 -9.37
N LYS A 632 -17.45 7.49 -10.60
CA LYS A 632 -18.71 6.80 -10.92
C LYS A 632 -18.67 5.29 -10.68
N ILE A 633 -17.48 4.67 -10.67
CA ILE A 633 -17.33 3.22 -10.54
C ILE A 633 -17.85 2.74 -9.18
N THR A 634 -17.49 3.43 -8.10
CA THR A 634 -17.92 3.10 -6.74
C THR A 634 -18.75 4.19 -6.08
N GLY A 635 -19.07 5.27 -6.80
CA GLY A 635 -19.83 6.41 -6.30
C GLY A 635 -21.25 6.08 -5.87
N MET A 636 -21.83 4.97 -6.34
CA MET A 636 -23.13 4.47 -5.92
C MET A 636 -23.11 3.72 -4.59
N MET A 637 -21.95 3.58 -3.94
CA MET A 637 -21.83 2.96 -2.62
C MET A 637 -22.78 3.54 -1.60
#